data_AF-A0A3D2NP47-F1
#
_entry.id   AF-A0A3D2NP47-F1
#
_cell.length_a   1.000
_cell.length_b   1.000
_cell.length_c   1.000
_cell.angle_alpha   90.00
_cell.angle_beta   90.00
_cell.angle_gamma   90.00
#
_symmetry.space_group_name_H-M   'P 1'
#
loop_
_entity.id
_entity.type
_entity.pdbx_description
1 polymer ?
#
loop_
_entity_poly.entity_id
_entity_poly.type
_entity_poly.pdbx_seq_one_letter_code
_entity_poly.pdbx_strand_id
1 'polypeptide(L)'
;WWDEDTAYRHSIVLGNNGHVNHFDKLDEVTRTLQNQACVMPNSWFRQNPQQPIKRLVIYAHGGLNSEADAIQRARAMGRYFLGNGCYPLFLVWKCGLLESIKNILADNSDSGTAGKAGGIRDWINDKITDPIVEKTIGRPFARPLWTEMKENAELAAENGRGGDLLTDALLALAGSWGENFELHLIGHSAGSIILGRLLSNLKQKNLTRHIKSVHLYAPACTVAFANRYYAPHDEIMNRLYLHILADQQERDDNVAYLYQKSLLYFISNALESDAHIPILGLANVYDPDFAGWDGTSDTSEALTNWRNAMTISQLKERMTFHGEEKFIARKGNGADVREKADNPSHGGFDNNVEVIGKTLERITGTDTLTLPVDDLVGF
;
A
#
# COMPACT_ATOMS: atom_id res chain seq x y z
N TRP A 1 -12.79 -11.85 -13.65
CA TRP A 1 -12.52 -10.54 -13.03
C TRP A 1 -13.77 -9.68 -13.12
N TRP A 2 -13.87 -8.60 -12.36
CA TRP A 2 -14.92 -7.61 -12.59
C TRP A 2 -14.74 -6.89 -13.92
N ASP A 3 -15.84 -6.36 -14.46
CA ASP A 3 -15.78 -5.31 -15.46
C ASP A 3 -15.21 -4.01 -14.85
N GLU A 4 -14.79 -3.12 -15.73
CA GLU A 4 -14.15 -1.85 -15.36
C GLU A 4 -15.10 -0.92 -14.60
N ASP A 5 -16.37 -0.83 -15.01
CA ASP A 5 -17.37 -0.01 -14.35
C ASP A 5 -17.60 -0.42 -12.89
N THR A 6 -17.69 -1.72 -12.63
CA THR A 6 -17.79 -2.26 -11.26
C THR A 6 -16.54 -1.92 -10.44
N ALA A 7 -15.36 -2.03 -11.04
CA ALA A 7 -14.12 -1.67 -10.34
C ALA A 7 -14.06 -0.16 -10.01
N TYR A 8 -14.47 0.72 -10.91
CA TYR A 8 -14.58 2.15 -10.65
C TYR A 8 -15.61 2.48 -9.57
N ARG A 9 -16.78 1.84 -9.56
CA ARG A 9 -17.77 2.01 -8.49
C ARG A 9 -17.24 1.64 -7.11
N HIS A 10 -16.36 0.63 -7.06
CA HIS A 10 -15.65 0.22 -5.84
C HIS A 10 -14.34 0.99 -5.59
N SER A 11 -14.03 2.05 -6.35
CA SER A 11 -12.77 2.79 -6.22
C SER A 11 -13.00 4.28 -5.98
N ILE A 12 -12.27 4.86 -5.04
CA ILE A 12 -12.18 6.30 -4.82
C ILE A 12 -10.86 6.77 -5.40
N VAL A 13 -10.92 7.56 -6.48
CA VAL A 13 -9.74 8.08 -7.16
C VAL A 13 -9.42 9.47 -6.63
N LEU A 14 -8.28 9.59 -5.94
CA LEU A 14 -7.76 10.85 -5.41
C LEU A 14 -6.74 11.47 -6.38
N GLY A 15 -6.80 12.79 -6.49
CA GLY A 15 -5.83 13.59 -7.24
C GLY A 15 -4.67 14.11 -6.40
N ASN A 16 -3.69 14.69 -7.08
CA ASN A 16 -2.47 15.29 -6.51
C ASN A 16 -2.71 16.60 -5.73
N ASN A 17 -3.94 16.86 -5.31
CA ASN A 17 -4.28 17.97 -4.43
C ASN A 17 -5.17 17.48 -3.28
N GLY A 18 -5.31 16.15 -3.10
CA GLY A 18 -6.18 15.54 -2.11
C GLY A 18 -7.68 15.61 -2.41
N HIS A 19 -8.10 16.23 -3.52
CA HIS A 19 -9.49 16.16 -3.98
C HIS A 19 -9.79 14.81 -4.62
N VAL A 20 -11.05 14.42 -4.57
CA VAL A 20 -11.56 13.30 -5.36
C VAL A 20 -11.62 13.75 -6.83
N ASN A 21 -10.91 13.03 -7.68
CA ASN A 21 -10.83 13.29 -9.12
C ASN A 21 -11.96 12.61 -9.89
N HIS A 22 -12.39 11.44 -9.42
CA HIS A 22 -13.47 10.67 -10.02
C HIS A 22 -14.48 10.31 -8.95
N PHE A 23 -15.69 10.84 -9.11
CA PHE A 23 -16.85 10.46 -8.34
C PHE A 23 -17.71 9.51 -9.17
N ASP A 24 -18.39 8.57 -8.51
CA ASP A 24 -19.55 7.92 -9.11
C ASP A 24 -20.60 8.98 -9.52
N LYS A 25 -21.40 8.66 -10.54
CA LYS A 25 -22.39 9.59 -11.15
C LYS A 25 -23.29 10.28 -10.11
N LEU A 26 -23.71 9.57 -9.05
CA LEU A 26 -24.57 10.16 -8.01
C LEU A 26 -23.79 11.06 -7.04
N ASP A 27 -22.54 10.68 -6.78
CA ASP A 27 -21.63 11.42 -5.92
C ASP A 27 -21.12 12.70 -6.60
N GLU A 28 -20.97 12.71 -7.92
CA GLU A 28 -20.53 13.86 -8.72
C GLU A 28 -21.44 15.09 -8.52
N VAL A 29 -22.77 14.87 -8.41
CA VAL A 29 -23.76 15.94 -8.23
C VAL A 29 -23.59 16.64 -6.88
N THR A 30 -23.29 15.89 -5.83
CA THR A 30 -23.16 16.41 -4.46
C THR A 30 -21.71 16.70 -4.07
N ARG A 31 -20.76 16.21 -4.86
CA ARG A 31 -19.31 16.16 -4.57
C ARG A 31 -19.03 15.53 -3.20
N THR A 32 -19.78 14.49 -2.86
CA THR A 32 -19.57 13.68 -1.65
C THR A 32 -19.13 12.27 -2.02
N LEU A 33 -18.80 11.45 -1.04
CA LEU A 33 -18.54 10.01 -1.23
C LEU A 33 -19.68 9.16 -0.64
N GLN A 34 -20.86 9.76 -0.46
CA GLN A 34 -21.98 9.11 0.22
C GLN A 34 -22.50 7.91 -0.56
N ASN A 35 -22.57 8.00 -1.89
CA ASN A 35 -23.03 6.87 -2.67
C ASN A 35 -22.04 5.70 -2.61
N GLN A 36 -20.78 5.95 -2.94
CA GLN A 36 -19.75 4.90 -3.03
C GLN A 36 -19.38 4.29 -1.67
N ALA A 37 -19.23 5.11 -0.63
CA ALA A 37 -18.72 4.65 0.67
C ALA A 37 -19.81 4.42 1.74
N CYS A 38 -21.08 4.75 1.46
CA CYS A 38 -22.20 4.47 2.37
C CYS A 38 -23.35 3.73 1.69
N VAL A 39 -23.98 4.32 0.67
CA VAL A 39 -25.22 3.79 0.08
C VAL A 39 -24.99 2.43 -0.59
N MET A 40 -23.96 2.30 -1.43
CA MET A 40 -23.64 1.05 -2.12
C MET A 40 -23.27 -0.09 -1.14
N PRO A 41 -22.34 0.08 -0.17
CA PRO A 41 -22.09 -0.91 0.86
C PRO A 41 -23.35 -1.26 1.67
N ASN A 42 -24.14 -0.27 2.09
CA ASN A 42 -25.37 -0.48 2.86
C ASN A 42 -26.40 -1.30 2.06
N SER A 43 -26.57 -1.02 0.78
CA SER A 43 -27.44 -1.79 -0.12
C SER A 43 -26.96 -3.24 -0.22
N TRP A 44 -25.66 -3.44 -0.45
CA TRP A 44 -25.07 -4.78 -0.52
C TRP A 44 -25.24 -5.55 0.80
N PHE A 45 -25.02 -4.91 1.96
CA PHE A 45 -25.22 -5.52 3.27
C PHE A 45 -26.68 -5.96 3.52
N ARG A 46 -27.66 -5.21 3.00
CA ARG A 46 -29.10 -5.55 3.10
C ARG A 46 -29.49 -6.69 2.16
N GLN A 47 -28.86 -6.77 0.99
CA GLN A 47 -29.05 -7.88 0.05
C GLN A 47 -28.41 -9.18 0.54
N ASN A 48 -27.47 -9.09 1.51
CA ASN A 48 -26.81 -10.22 2.14
C ASN A 48 -27.16 -10.32 3.64
N PRO A 49 -28.45 -10.54 3.99
CA PRO A 49 -28.90 -10.53 5.39
C PRO A 49 -28.32 -11.68 6.22
N GLN A 50 -27.88 -12.77 5.56
CA GLN A 50 -27.28 -13.94 6.21
C GLN A 50 -25.90 -13.66 6.81
N GLN A 51 -25.25 -12.54 6.45
CA GLN A 51 -23.99 -12.11 7.06
C GLN A 51 -24.30 -11.24 8.28
N PRO A 52 -24.15 -11.72 9.52
CA PRO A 52 -24.50 -10.94 10.72
C PRO A 52 -23.58 -9.73 10.89
N ILE A 53 -22.31 -9.89 10.54
CA ILE A 53 -21.28 -8.86 10.58
C ILE A 53 -21.15 -8.21 9.20
N LYS A 54 -21.12 -6.87 9.18
CA LYS A 54 -21.06 -6.04 7.98
C LYS A 54 -19.65 -5.49 7.81
N ARG A 55 -18.85 -6.20 7.01
CA ARG A 55 -17.42 -5.89 6.80
C ARG A 55 -17.22 -5.00 5.60
N LEU A 56 -16.65 -3.82 5.83
CA LEU A 56 -16.10 -2.98 4.77
C LEU A 56 -14.57 -3.02 4.85
N VAL A 57 -13.91 -3.25 3.72
CA VAL A 57 -12.46 -3.29 3.60
C VAL A 57 -12.00 -2.13 2.75
N ILE A 58 -11.23 -1.22 3.33
CA ILE A 58 -10.54 -0.16 2.59
C ILE A 58 -9.18 -0.70 2.16
N TYR A 59 -8.92 -0.72 0.86
CA TYR A 59 -7.66 -1.18 0.30
C TYR A 59 -6.95 -0.04 -0.43
N ALA A 60 -5.90 0.50 0.18
CA ALA A 60 -5.02 1.51 -0.39
C ALA A 60 -3.83 0.85 -1.10
N HIS A 61 -3.84 0.84 -2.43
CA HIS A 61 -2.86 0.15 -3.30
C HIS A 61 -1.48 0.85 -3.39
N GLY A 62 -1.31 1.99 -2.72
CA GLY A 62 -0.14 2.86 -2.83
C GLY A 62 -0.19 3.74 -4.08
N GLY A 63 0.28 4.99 -3.96
CA GLY A 63 0.26 5.99 -5.05
C GLY A 63 1.31 5.77 -6.15
N LEU A 64 1.84 4.57 -6.26
CA LEU A 64 2.95 4.27 -7.16
C LEU A 64 2.45 3.77 -8.52
N ASN A 65 1.27 3.16 -8.57
CA ASN A 65 0.68 2.61 -9.78
C ASN A 65 -0.08 3.69 -10.58
N SER A 66 -0.27 3.46 -11.88
CA SER A 66 -1.24 4.24 -12.66
C SER A 66 -2.66 3.97 -12.17
N GLU A 67 -3.59 4.89 -12.47
CA GLU A 67 -5.01 4.68 -12.21
C GLU A 67 -5.51 3.41 -12.90
N ALA A 68 -5.12 3.18 -14.16
CA ALA A 68 -5.49 2.01 -14.93
C ALA A 68 -5.02 0.71 -14.27
N ASP A 69 -3.77 0.65 -13.80
CA ASP A 69 -3.23 -0.52 -13.10
C ASP A 69 -3.94 -0.78 -11.77
N ALA A 70 -4.30 0.28 -11.04
CA ALA A 70 -5.01 0.16 -9.78
C ALA A 70 -6.46 -0.33 -10.00
N ILE A 71 -7.13 0.12 -11.07
CA ILE A 71 -8.44 -0.39 -11.46
C ILE A 71 -8.33 -1.85 -11.93
N GLN A 72 -7.30 -2.19 -12.69
CA GLN A 72 -7.05 -3.55 -13.13
C GLN A 72 -6.82 -4.51 -11.94
N ARG A 73 -6.11 -4.06 -10.91
CA ARG A 73 -5.99 -4.74 -9.61
C ARG A 73 -7.34 -4.97 -8.96
N ALA A 74 -8.14 -3.91 -8.82
CA ALA A 74 -9.48 -3.98 -8.25
C ALA A 74 -10.36 -4.99 -9.01
N ARG A 75 -10.25 -5.06 -10.35
CA ARG A 75 -10.96 -6.05 -11.18
C ARG A 75 -10.57 -7.49 -10.86
N ALA A 76 -9.28 -7.75 -10.67
CA ALA A 76 -8.78 -9.08 -10.37
C ALA A 76 -9.20 -9.53 -8.96
N MET A 77 -9.01 -8.66 -7.95
CA MET A 77 -9.16 -9.06 -6.55
C MET A 77 -10.55 -8.84 -5.95
N GLY A 78 -11.32 -7.87 -6.44
CA GLY A 78 -12.59 -7.45 -5.81
C GLY A 78 -13.59 -8.59 -5.59
N ARG A 79 -13.64 -9.55 -6.53
CA ARG A 79 -14.49 -10.75 -6.43
C ARG A 79 -14.20 -11.60 -5.18
N TYR A 80 -12.94 -11.69 -4.76
CA TYR A 80 -12.55 -12.49 -3.60
C TYR A 80 -13.00 -11.84 -2.30
N PHE A 81 -12.99 -10.51 -2.21
CA PHE A 81 -13.56 -9.79 -1.08
C PHE A 81 -15.06 -10.04 -0.98
N LEU A 82 -15.82 -9.77 -2.05
CA LEU A 82 -17.28 -9.98 -2.03
C LEU A 82 -17.66 -11.45 -1.78
N GLY A 83 -16.95 -12.40 -2.40
CA GLY A 83 -17.17 -13.83 -2.23
C GLY A 83 -16.92 -14.33 -0.81
N ASN A 84 -16.16 -13.58 0.00
CA ASN A 84 -15.89 -13.88 1.40
C ASN A 84 -16.61 -12.94 2.38
N GLY A 85 -17.69 -12.29 1.94
CA GLY A 85 -18.51 -11.47 2.82
C GLY A 85 -17.89 -10.13 3.23
N CYS A 86 -16.99 -9.61 2.40
CA CYS A 86 -16.27 -8.36 2.63
C CYS A 86 -16.55 -7.39 1.48
N TYR A 87 -17.09 -6.21 1.77
CA TYR A 87 -17.28 -5.18 0.75
C TYR A 87 -15.98 -4.39 0.55
N PRO A 88 -15.29 -4.49 -0.60
CA PRO A 88 -14.04 -3.77 -0.82
C PRO A 88 -14.31 -2.34 -1.30
N LEU A 89 -13.51 -1.40 -0.82
CA LEU A 89 -13.44 -0.03 -1.29
C LEU A 89 -11.96 0.31 -1.53
N PHE A 90 -11.59 0.48 -2.80
CA PHE A 90 -10.23 0.71 -3.23
C PHE A 90 -9.89 2.20 -3.18
N LEU A 91 -8.82 2.56 -2.49
CA LEU A 91 -8.28 3.92 -2.56
C LEU A 91 -7.19 3.94 -3.63
N VAL A 92 -7.47 4.65 -4.71
CA VAL A 92 -6.59 4.80 -5.86
C VAL A 92 -6.05 6.21 -5.86
N TRP A 93 -4.73 6.36 -5.89
CA TRP A 93 -4.11 7.67 -6.04
C TRP A 93 -3.54 7.80 -7.44
N LYS A 94 -3.87 8.88 -8.14
CA LYS A 94 -3.35 9.17 -9.47
C LYS A 94 -1.94 9.79 -9.43
N CYS A 95 -1.00 9.10 -8.78
CA CYS A 95 0.37 9.61 -8.64
C CYS A 95 1.31 9.04 -9.71
N GLY A 96 1.05 7.85 -10.30
CA GLY A 96 1.90 7.26 -11.35
C GLY A 96 3.39 7.29 -11.00
N LEU A 97 3.71 7.29 -9.71
CA LEU A 97 4.99 7.75 -9.22
C LEU A 97 6.08 6.72 -9.52
N LEU A 98 5.75 5.43 -9.46
CA LEU A 98 6.68 4.39 -9.85
C LEU A 98 6.95 4.43 -11.36
N GLU A 99 5.93 4.66 -12.19
CA GLU A 99 6.14 4.85 -13.63
C GLU A 99 7.01 6.09 -13.89
N SER A 100 6.74 7.20 -13.21
CA SER A 100 7.52 8.42 -13.32
C SER A 100 8.98 8.21 -12.90
N ILE A 101 9.21 7.51 -11.78
CA ILE A 101 10.56 7.14 -11.32
C ILE A 101 11.24 6.20 -12.32
N LYS A 102 10.54 5.16 -12.81
CA LYS A 102 11.08 4.22 -13.81
C LYS A 102 11.45 4.94 -15.11
N ASN A 103 10.59 5.84 -15.60
CA ASN A 103 10.82 6.64 -16.80
C ASN A 103 12.00 7.60 -16.59
N ILE A 104 12.07 8.29 -15.45
CA ILE A 104 13.21 9.14 -15.10
C ILE A 104 14.51 8.33 -15.07
N LEU A 105 14.50 7.13 -14.48
CA LEU A 105 15.66 6.26 -14.46
C LEU A 105 16.08 5.86 -15.89
N ALA A 106 15.13 5.45 -16.74
CA ALA A 106 15.39 5.06 -18.13
C ALA A 106 15.87 6.23 -19.00
N ASP A 107 15.18 7.37 -19.00
CA ASP A 107 15.51 8.55 -19.80
C ASP A 107 16.89 9.12 -19.44
N ASN A 108 17.27 9.07 -18.15
CA ASN A 108 18.58 9.53 -17.69
C ASN A 108 19.70 8.50 -17.90
N SER A 109 19.37 7.23 -18.18
CA SER A 109 20.35 6.26 -18.70
C SER A 109 20.61 6.44 -20.20
N ASP A 110 19.59 6.80 -20.98
CA ASP A 110 19.69 6.97 -22.44
C ASP A 110 20.27 8.34 -22.85
N SER A 111 20.00 9.41 -22.09
CA SER A 111 20.51 10.76 -22.38
C SER A 111 22.01 10.97 -22.12
N GLY A 112 22.71 9.97 -21.58
CA GLY A 112 24.18 9.91 -21.60
C GLY A 112 24.80 9.75 -22.99
N THR A 113 23.98 9.55 -24.04
CA THR A 113 24.42 9.31 -25.43
C THR A 113 24.63 10.57 -26.27
N ALA A 114 24.22 11.75 -25.81
CA ALA A 114 24.35 13.00 -26.56
C ALA A 114 25.67 13.73 -26.27
N GLY A 115 26.80 13.10 -26.58
CA GLY A 115 28.07 13.81 -26.69
C GLY A 115 29.29 13.09 -26.12
N LYS A 116 29.76 12.04 -26.80
CA LYS A 116 31.18 11.68 -26.87
C LYS A 116 31.37 10.70 -28.03
N ALA A 117 32.00 11.20 -29.09
CA ALA A 117 32.50 10.37 -30.17
C ALA A 117 33.60 9.45 -29.62
N GLY A 118 33.40 8.14 -29.74
CA GLY A 118 34.41 7.11 -29.48
C GLY A 118 34.18 6.32 -28.18
N GLY A 119 33.72 5.07 -28.31
CA GLY A 119 33.81 4.07 -27.23
C GLY A 119 32.50 3.39 -26.81
N ILE A 120 31.69 2.91 -27.76
CA ILE A 120 30.41 2.20 -27.49
C ILE A 120 30.61 0.88 -26.70
N ARG A 121 31.84 0.34 -26.63
CA ARG A 121 32.10 -0.98 -26.02
C ARG A 121 32.63 -0.95 -24.58
N ASP A 122 33.11 0.19 -24.09
CA ASP A 122 33.73 0.27 -22.76
C ASP A 122 32.79 0.85 -21.69
N TRP A 123 31.77 1.65 -22.05
CA TRP A 123 30.85 2.23 -21.06
C TRP A 123 29.72 1.29 -20.60
N ILE A 124 29.35 0.29 -21.41
CA ILE A 124 28.38 -0.75 -21.02
C ILE A 124 28.95 -1.64 -19.89
N ASN A 125 30.28 -1.67 -19.71
CA ASN A 125 30.94 -2.42 -18.64
C ASN A 125 31.10 -1.64 -17.32
N ASP A 126 30.97 -0.30 -17.32
CA ASP A 126 31.09 0.50 -16.11
C ASP A 126 29.74 0.57 -15.40
N LYS A 127 29.56 -0.34 -14.44
CA LYS A 127 28.44 -0.42 -13.49
C LYS A 127 28.00 0.99 -13.05
N ILE A 128 26.83 1.44 -13.50
CA ILE A 128 26.08 2.45 -12.76
C ILE A 128 25.72 1.78 -11.43
N THR A 129 26.50 2.06 -10.40
CA THR A 129 26.26 1.50 -9.07
C THR A 129 25.11 2.25 -8.40
N ASP A 130 24.38 1.57 -7.52
CA ASP A 130 23.27 2.19 -6.78
C ASP A 130 23.60 3.56 -6.16
N PRO A 131 24.78 3.79 -5.53
CA PRO A 131 25.13 5.11 -5.00
C PRO A 131 25.22 6.22 -6.04
N ILE A 132 25.54 5.88 -7.29
CA ILE A 132 25.52 6.84 -8.41
C ILE A 132 24.05 7.15 -8.74
N VAL A 133 23.21 6.13 -8.96
CA VAL A 133 21.76 6.30 -9.23
C VAL A 133 21.09 7.15 -8.16
N GLU A 134 21.35 6.86 -6.89
CA GLU A 134 20.82 7.58 -5.73
C GLU A 134 21.17 9.07 -5.78
N LYS A 135 22.42 9.42 -6.10
CA LYS A 135 22.91 10.80 -6.13
C LYS A 135 22.53 11.56 -7.39
N THR A 136 22.59 10.92 -8.56
CA THR A 136 22.42 11.59 -9.87
C THR A 136 20.99 11.61 -10.36
N ILE A 137 20.17 10.64 -9.94
CA ILE A 137 18.78 10.52 -10.38
C ILE A 137 17.81 10.60 -9.20
N GLY A 138 18.07 9.80 -8.15
CA GLY A 138 17.23 9.72 -6.96
C GLY A 138 16.97 11.07 -6.31
N ARG A 139 18.03 11.73 -5.84
CA ARG A 139 17.94 13.01 -5.14
C ARG A 139 17.44 14.20 -5.99
N PRO A 140 17.91 14.41 -7.23
CA PRO A 140 17.49 15.58 -8.00
C PRO A 140 16.12 15.43 -8.66
N PHE A 141 15.72 14.23 -9.09
CA PHE A 141 14.52 14.06 -9.93
C PHE A 141 13.43 13.21 -9.28
N ALA A 142 13.78 12.10 -8.61
CA ALA A 142 12.77 11.22 -8.00
C ALA A 142 12.29 11.71 -6.61
N ARG A 143 13.19 12.29 -5.79
CA ARG A 143 12.87 12.81 -4.46
C ARG A 143 11.77 13.88 -4.47
N PRO A 144 11.80 14.89 -5.36
CA PRO A 144 10.71 15.86 -5.45
C PRO A 144 9.33 15.22 -5.66
N LEU A 145 9.24 14.22 -6.54
CA LEU A 145 7.99 13.50 -6.80
C LEU A 145 7.53 12.69 -5.59
N TRP A 146 8.46 12.08 -4.85
CA TRP A 146 8.15 11.40 -3.58
C TRP A 146 7.68 12.37 -2.50
N THR A 147 8.32 13.53 -2.37
CA THR A 147 7.90 14.59 -1.45
C THR A 147 6.50 15.08 -1.80
N GLU A 148 6.23 15.39 -3.07
CA GLU A 148 4.91 15.80 -3.55
C GLU A 148 3.85 14.74 -3.21
N MET A 149 4.14 13.44 -3.43
CA MET A 149 3.21 12.37 -3.06
C MET A 149 2.86 12.37 -1.56
N LYS A 150 3.84 12.62 -0.68
CA LYS A 150 3.60 12.66 0.77
C LYS A 150 2.78 13.88 1.19
N GLU A 151 3.06 15.04 0.59
CA GLU A 151 2.29 16.27 0.77
C GLU A 151 0.85 16.09 0.28
N ASN A 152 0.68 15.44 -0.87
CA ASN A 152 -0.62 15.12 -1.42
C ASN A 152 -1.42 14.23 -0.47
N ALA A 153 -0.82 13.17 0.08
CA ALA A 153 -1.45 12.32 1.08
C ALA A 153 -1.85 13.07 2.36
N GLU A 154 -1.09 14.09 2.74
CA GLU A 154 -1.46 15.00 3.83
C GLU A 154 -2.66 15.87 3.46
N LEU A 155 -2.65 16.50 2.28
CA LEU A 155 -3.77 17.30 1.77
C LEU A 155 -5.07 16.48 1.67
N ALA A 156 -5.03 15.21 1.25
CA ALA A 156 -6.24 14.38 1.20
C ALA A 156 -6.93 14.19 2.55
N ALA A 157 -6.20 14.32 3.66
CA ALA A 157 -6.76 14.18 4.99
C ALA A 157 -7.35 15.49 5.54
N GLU A 158 -7.16 16.63 4.87
CA GLU A 158 -7.72 17.91 5.30
C GLU A 158 -9.25 17.99 5.14
N ASN A 159 -9.86 18.95 5.84
CA ASN A 159 -11.29 19.19 5.78
C ASN A 159 -11.78 19.45 4.35
N GLY A 160 -12.89 18.80 3.97
CA GLY A 160 -13.49 18.89 2.64
C GLY A 160 -12.70 18.18 1.53
N ARG A 161 -11.67 17.41 1.87
CA ARG A 161 -10.88 16.60 0.93
C ARG A 161 -11.27 15.13 0.99
N GLY A 162 -10.69 14.31 0.13
CA GLY A 162 -11.14 12.93 -0.09
C GLY A 162 -11.20 12.07 1.18
N GLY A 163 -10.22 12.20 2.08
CA GLY A 163 -10.21 11.49 3.36
C GLY A 163 -11.27 11.98 4.34
N ASP A 164 -11.57 13.28 4.37
CA ASP A 164 -12.65 13.83 5.18
C ASP A 164 -14.02 13.39 4.66
N LEU A 165 -14.27 13.53 3.35
CA LEU A 165 -15.50 13.08 2.68
C LEU A 165 -15.72 11.56 2.86
N LEU A 166 -14.66 10.76 2.74
CA LEU A 166 -14.73 9.31 2.96
C LEU A 166 -15.16 9.01 4.39
N THR A 167 -14.54 9.65 5.37
CA THR A 167 -14.85 9.37 6.78
C THR A 167 -16.22 9.89 7.20
N ASP A 168 -16.79 10.91 6.54
CA ASP A 168 -18.20 11.30 6.71
C ASP A 168 -19.17 10.22 6.20
N ALA A 169 -18.89 9.65 5.03
CA ALA A 169 -19.68 8.55 4.49
C ALA A 169 -19.58 7.29 5.37
N LEU A 170 -18.38 6.96 5.85
CA LEU A 170 -18.17 5.84 6.78
C LEU A 170 -18.89 6.06 8.11
N LEU A 171 -18.99 7.30 8.60
CA LEU A 171 -19.75 7.63 9.81
C LEU A 171 -21.25 7.34 9.61
N ALA A 172 -21.81 7.74 8.48
CA ALA A 172 -23.20 7.43 8.13
C ALA A 172 -23.45 5.92 7.99
N LEU A 173 -22.51 5.20 7.36
CA LEU A 173 -22.58 3.74 7.22
C LEU A 173 -22.52 3.03 8.57
N ALA A 174 -21.57 3.41 9.43
CA ALA A 174 -21.44 2.88 10.78
C ALA A 174 -22.71 3.16 11.61
N GLY A 175 -23.32 4.33 11.45
CA GLY A 175 -24.59 4.68 12.09
C GLY A 175 -25.75 3.77 11.69
N SER A 176 -25.72 3.17 10.49
CA SER A 176 -26.77 2.26 10.00
C SER A 176 -26.68 0.85 10.61
N TRP A 177 -25.52 0.45 11.10
CA TRP A 177 -25.23 -0.94 11.48
C TRP A 177 -24.69 -1.10 12.91
N GLY A 178 -24.26 -0.02 13.56
CA GLY A 178 -23.79 -0.02 14.95
C GLY A 178 -22.66 -1.03 15.18
N GLU A 179 -22.78 -1.84 16.23
CA GLU A 179 -21.77 -2.84 16.60
C GLU A 179 -21.58 -3.95 15.56
N ASN A 180 -22.53 -4.13 14.64
CA ASN A 180 -22.39 -5.12 13.57
C ASN A 180 -21.48 -4.63 12.44
N PHE A 181 -21.08 -3.34 12.43
CA PHE A 181 -20.18 -2.80 11.44
C PHE A 181 -18.71 -2.99 11.81
N GLU A 182 -17.95 -3.58 10.89
CA GLU A 182 -16.51 -3.75 10.98
C GLU A 182 -15.83 -3.06 9.80
N LEU A 183 -14.80 -2.28 10.14
CA LEU A 183 -13.91 -1.63 9.18
C LEU A 183 -12.56 -2.36 9.20
N HIS A 184 -12.05 -2.71 8.04
CA HIS A 184 -10.71 -3.29 7.90
C HIS A 184 -9.91 -2.44 6.93
N LEU A 185 -8.62 -2.25 7.22
CA LEU A 185 -7.74 -1.42 6.42
C LEU A 185 -6.61 -2.28 5.86
N ILE A 186 -6.34 -2.16 4.57
CA ILE A 186 -5.20 -2.79 3.90
C ILE A 186 -4.42 -1.69 3.18
N GLY A 187 -3.13 -1.58 3.46
CA GLY A 187 -2.25 -0.59 2.86
C GLY A 187 -0.99 -1.23 2.30
N HIS A 188 -0.83 -1.17 0.99
CA HIS A 188 0.39 -1.61 0.33
C HIS A 188 1.30 -0.40 0.05
N SER A 189 2.60 -0.51 0.39
CA SER A 189 3.60 0.50 0.09
C SER A 189 3.20 1.88 0.59
N ALA A 190 3.10 2.89 -0.30
CA ALA A 190 2.63 4.24 0.03
C ALA A 190 1.19 4.28 0.59
N GLY A 191 0.42 3.19 0.46
CA GLY A 191 -0.87 3.00 1.13
C GLY A 191 -0.76 3.10 2.65
N SER A 192 0.40 2.78 3.24
CA SER A 192 0.65 2.99 4.68
C SER A 192 0.71 4.49 5.05
N ILE A 193 1.09 5.36 4.13
CA ILE A 193 1.08 6.81 4.37
C ILE A 193 -0.36 7.33 4.30
N ILE A 194 -1.12 6.90 3.29
CA ILE A 194 -2.54 7.26 3.12
C ILE A 194 -3.35 6.81 4.35
N LEU A 195 -3.20 5.55 4.76
CA LEU A 195 -3.93 5.01 5.91
C LEU A 195 -3.52 5.67 7.21
N GLY A 196 -2.23 5.94 7.44
CA GLY A 196 -1.80 6.64 8.65
C GLY A 196 -2.44 8.02 8.79
N ARG A 197 -2.58 8.77 7.70
CA ARG A 197 -3.32 10.04 7.71
C ARG A 197 -4.82 9.82 7.93
N LEU A 198 -5.42 8.84 7.24
CA LEU A 198 -6.85 8.51 7.38
C LEU A 198 -7.22 8.12 8.83
N LEU A 199 -6.32 7.45 9.57
CA LEU A 199 -6.53 7.10 10.98
C LEU A 199 -6.81 8.34 11.84
N SER A 200 -6.19 9.49 11.53
CA SER A 200 -6.45 10.74 12.23
C SER A 200 -7.91 11.19 12.05
N ASN A 201 -8.42 11.13 10.83
CA ASN A 201 -9.81 11.50 10.51
C ASN A 201 -10.80 10.50 11.13
N LEU A 202 -10.49 9.20 11.05
CA LEU A 202 -11.29 8.16 11.70
C LEU A 202 -11.37 8.36 13.22
N LYS A 203 -10.26 8.74 13.86
CA LYS A 203 -10.25 9.05 15.31
C LYS A 203 -11.10 10.27 15.62
N GLN A 204 -10.97 11.35 14.86
CA GLN A 204 -11.77 12.58 15.05
C GLN A 204 -13.28 12.31 14.97
N LYS A 205 -13.69 11.33 14.14
CA LYS A 205 -15.10 10.92 13.96
C LYS A 205 -15.50 9.71 14.81
N ASN A 206 -14.70 9.31 15.81
CA ASN A 206 -14.96 8.18 16.70
C ASN A 206 -15.19 6.83 15.98
N LEU A 207 -14.55 6.64 14.82
CA LEU A 207 -14.67 5.43 14.01
C LEU A 207 -13.60 4.38 14.32
N THR A 208 -12.56 4.70 15.10
CA THR A 208 -11.47 3.75 15.41
C THR A 208 -11.95 2.48 16.09
N ARG A 209 -13.04 2.56 16.88
CA ARG A 209 -13.68 1.38 17.52
C ARG A 209 -14.20 0.32 16.52
N HIS A 210 -14.54 0.74 15.31
CA HIS A 210 -14.99 -0.15 14.23
C HIS A 210 -13.82 -0.81 13.49
N ILE A 211 -12.58 -0.29 13.62
CA ILE A 211 -11.42 -0.84 12.92
C ILE A 211 -11.01 -2.17 13.55
N LYS A 212 -11.27 -3.30 12.91
CA LYS A 212 -11.00 -4.63 13.47
C LYS A 212 -9.66 -5.22 13.03
N SER A 213 -9.13 -4.81 11.89
CA SER A 213 -7.74 -5.11 11.51
C SER A 213 -7.14 -4.09 10.57
N VAL A 214 -5.82 -3.91 10.67
CA VAL A 214 -5.00 -3.10 9.78
C VAL A 214 -3.88 -3.98 9.25
N HIS A 215 -3.78 -4.15 7.94
CA HIS A 215 -2.76 -4.96 7.28
C HIS A 215 -1.89 -4.03 6.44
N LEU A 216 -0.59 -4.01 6.69
CA LEU A 216 0.35 -3.26 5.87
C LEU A 216 1.29 -4.21 5.14
N TYR A 217 1.40 -4.04 3.82
CA TYR A 217 2.31 -4.80 2.97
C TYR A 217 3.43 -3.88 2.52
N ALA A 218 4.69 -4.27 2.74
CA ALA A 218 5.88 -3.50 2.41
C ALA A 218 5.72 -1.98 2.68
N PRO A 219 5.32 -1.57 3.91
CA PRO A 219 4.90 -0.19 4.17
C PRO A 219 6.03 0.81 3.86
N ALA A 220 5.76 1.77 2.97
CA ALA A 220 6.75 2.74 2.51
C ALA A 220 6.83 4.00 3.39
N CYS A 221 6.10 4.03 4.50
CA CYS A 221 6.20 5.13 5.47
C CYS A 221 7.49 5.03 6.28
N THR A 222 8.04 6.17 6.69
CA THR A 222 9.18 6.20 7.62
C THR A 222 8.77 5.68 9.00
N VAL A 223 9.72 5.16 9.77
CA VAL A 223 9.46 4.76 11.17
C VAL A 223 8.97 5.95 12.00
N ALA A 224 9.48 7.16 11.76
CA ALA A 224 9.00 8.38 12.40
C ALA A 224 7.51 8.66 12.07
N PHE A 225 7.10 8.45 10.82
CA PHE A 225 5.69 8.54 10.43
C PHE A 225 4.84 7.47 11.15
N ALA A 226 5.33 6.23 11.23
CA ALA A 226 4.64 5.16 11.93
C ALA A 226 4.42 5.47 13.42
N ASN A 227 5.43 6.02 14.09
CA ASN A 227 5.35 6.50 15.47
C ASN A 227 4.34 7.64 15.65
N ARG A 228 4.12 8.47 14.62
CA ARG A 228 3.19 9.58 14.68
C ARG A 228 1.73 9.16 14.46
N TYR A 229 1.48 8.20 13.58
CA TYR A 229 0.12 7.91 13.09
C TYR A 229 -0.42 6.52 13.47
N TYR A 230 0.43 5.57 13.83
CA TYR A 230 0.02 4.21 14.20
C TYR A 230 0.27 3.93 15.68
N ALA A 231 1.51 4.14 16.14
CA ALA A 231 1.92 3.83 17.51
C ALA A 231 1.08 4.50 18.63
N PRO A 232 0.52 5.72 18.48
CA PRO A 232 -0.26 6.35 19.54
C PRO A 232 -1.66 5.73 19.77
N HIS A 233 -2.02 4.71 19.01
CA HIS A 233 -3.33 4.06 19.06
C HIS A 233 -3.17 2.59 19.47
N ASP A 234 -3.31 2.29 20.76
CA ASP A 234 -3.19 0.93 21.30
C ASP A 234 -4.12 -0.05 20.58
N GLU A 235 -5.35 0.36 20.28
CA GLU A 235 -6.32 -0.45 19.56
C GLU A 235 -5.88 -0.80 18.14
N ILE A 236 -5.14 0.11 17.48
CA ILE A 236 -4.59 -0.12 16.14
C ILE A 236 -3.37 -1.02 16.23
N MET A 237 -2.45 -0.75 17.17
CA MET A 237 -1.24 -1.57 17.35
C MET A 237 -1.55 -3.03 17.69
N ASN A 238 -2.60 -3.27 18.49
CA ASN A 238 -3.08 -4.61 18.80
C ASN A 238 -3.77 -5.33 17.62
N ARG A 239 -4.13 -4.59 16.57
CA ARG A 239 -4.84 -5.07 15.37
C ARG A 239 -4.01 -4.92 14.09
N LEU A 240 -2.76 -4.50 14.21
CA LEU A 240 -1.83 -4.28 13.13
C LEU A 240 -1.13 -5.59 12.74
N TYR A 241 -1.11 -5.87 11.45
CA TYR A 241 -0.40 -6.97 10.82
C TYR A 241 0.56 -6.41 9.78
N LEU A 242 1.80 -6.90 9.77
CA LEU A 242 2.82 -6.44 8.83
C LEU A 242 3.32 -7.60 7.97
N HIS A 243 3.36 -7.38 6.67
CA HIS A 243 4.01 -8.26 5.71
C HIS A 243 5.20 -7.53 5.11
N ILE A 244 6.38 -8.13 5.28
CA ILE A 244 7.68 -7.50 5.03
C ILE A 244 8.50 -8.52 4.24
N LEU A 245 9.20 -8.11 3.17
CA LEU A 245 10.17 -9.01 2.56
C LEU A 245 11.37 -9.18 3.51
N ALA A 246 11.99 -10.36 3.49
CA ALA A 246 13.28 -10.53 4.14
C ALA A 246 14.35 -9.70 3.41
N ASP A 247 15.41 -9.32 4.14
CA ASP A 247 16.42 -8.37 3.64
C ASP A 247 17.08 -8.83 2.33
N GLN A 248 17.31 -10.14 2.19
CA GLN A 248 17.89 -10.71 0.99
C GLN A 248 16.98 -10.49 -0.23
N GLN A 249 15.68 -10.76 -0.11
CA GLN A 249 14.70 -10.55 -1.19
C GLN A 249 14.58 -9.07 -1.56
N GLU A 250 14.62 -8.15 -0.59
CA GLU A 250 14.64 -6.70 -0.86
C GLU A 250 15.90 -6.27 -1.64
N ARG A 251 17.05 -6.92 -1.38
CA ARG A 251 18.32 -6.65 -2.09
C ARG A 251 18.40 -7.32 -3.47
N ASP A 252 17.67 -8.39 -3.68
CA ASP A 252 17.61 -9.11 -4.96
C ASP A 252 16.50 -8.58 -5.90
N ASP A 253 15.61 -7.71 -5.39
CA ASP A 253 14.63 -6.95 -6.17
C ASP A 253 15.28 -5.80 -6.95
N ASN A 254 14.55 -5.12 -7.83
CA ASN A 254 15.05 -4.00 -8.60
C ASN A 254 13.97 -2.97 -8.96
N VAL A 255 14.39 -1.75 -9.30
CA VAL A 255 13.53 -0.74 -9.95
C VAL A 255 14.03 -0.50 -11.36
N ALA A 256 13.20 -0.87 -12.35
CA ALA A 256 13.49 -0.78 -13.78
C ALA A 256 14.80 -1.46 -14.22
N TYR A 257 15.31 -2.44 -13.46
CA TYR A 257 16.64 -3.03 -13.64
C TYR A 257 17.80 -2.02 -13.60
N LEU A 258 17.55 -0.79 -13.14
CA LEU A 258 18.54 0.28 -13.07
C LEU A 258 19.02 0.49 -11.64
N TYR A 259 18.09 0.47 -10.68
CA TYR A 259 18.42 0.38 -9.26
C TYR A 259 18.32 -1.09 -8.83
N GLN A 260 19.41 -1.66 -8.33
CA GLN A 260 19.57 -3.11 -8.11
C GLN A 260 19.12 -3.55 -6.71
N LYS A 261 18.18 -2.81 -6.12
CA LYS A 261 17.47 -3.20 -4.90
C LYS A 261 16.00 -2.79 -5.04
N SER A 262 15.21 -3.13 -4.05
CA SER A 262 13.80 -2.75 -4.00
C SER A 262 13.57 -1.24 -3.96
N LEU A 263 12.32 -0.88 -4.25
CA LEU A 263 11.86 0.50 -4.14
C LEU A 263 11.99 1.04 -2.70
N LEU A 264 11.79 0.22 -1.66
CA LEU A 264 11.94 0.67 -0.28
C LEU A 264 13.38 1.07 0.03
N TYR A 265 14.35 0.32 -0.48
CA TYR A 265 15.75 0.72 -0.42
C TYR A 265 16.01 2.02 -1.17
N PHE A 266 15.42 2.22 -2.34
CA PHE A 266 15.58 3.47 -3.09
C PHE A 266 15.01 4.67 -2.31
N ILE A 267 13.83 4.49 -1.71
CA ILE A 267 13.20 5.50 -0.86
C ILE A 267 14.10 5.84 0.33
N SER A 268 14.55 4.81 1.07
CA SER A 268 15.45 4.93 2.21
C SER A 268 16.73 5.69 1.86
N ASN A 269 17.39 5.32 0.76
CA ASN A 269 18.73 5.81 0.45
C ASN A 269 18.73 7.19 -0.23
N ALA A 270 17.69 7.51 -1.01
CA ALA A 270 17.72 8.66 -1.90
C ALA A 270 16.49 9.57 -1.88
N LEU A 271 15.30 9.08 -1.55
CA LEU A 271 14.06 9.85 -1.74
C LEU A 271 13.58 10.56 -0.47
N GLU A 272 14.02 10.14 0.70
CA GLU A 272 13.77 10.86 1.94
C GLU A 272 14.65 12.13 2.09
N SER A 273 14.42 12.90 3.16
CA SER A 273 15.23 14.11 3.43
C SER A 273 16.72 13.76 3.53
N ASP A 274 17.01 12.71 4.29
CA ASP A 274 18.34 12.21 4.57
C ASP A 274 18.53 10.83 3.94
N ALA A 275 19.78 10.43 3.72
CA ALA A 275 20.08 9.09 3.23
C ALA A 275 19.83 8.05 4.33
N HIS A 276 19.58 6.80 3.92
CA HIS A 276 19.41 5.65 4.80
C HIS A 276 18.41 5.93 5.94
N ILE A 277 17.27 6.56 5.62
CA ILE A 277 16.17 6.76 6.57
C ILE A 277 15.43 5.43 6.78
N PRO A 278 15.14 5.02 8.03
CA PRO A 278 14.44 3.77 8.27
C PRO A 278 13.00 3.83 7.76
N ILE A 279 12.72 2.98 6.78
CA ILE A 279 11.38 2.75 6.21
C ILE A 279 10.78 1.53 6.89
N LEU A 280 9.52 1.65 7.34
CA LEU A 280 8.87 0.64 8.17
C LEU A 280 8.86 -0.75 7.53
N GLY A 281 8.77 -0.82 6.20
CA GLY A 281 8.76 -2.07 5.44
C GLY A 281 10.13 -2.72 5.22
N LEU A 282 11.23 -2.15 5.72
CA LEU A 282 12.55 -2.77 5.61
C LEU A 282 12.82 -3.70 6.81
N ALA A 283 13.28 -4.92 6.53
CA ALA A 283 13.57 -5.90 7.57
C ALA A 283 14.59 -5.40 8.62
N ASN A 284 15.56 -4.59 8.20
CA ASN A 284 16.59 -4.01 9.05
C ASN A 284 16.05 -3.08 10.15
N VAL A 285 14.81 -2.58 10.06
CA VAL A 285 14.17 -1.81 11.14
C VAL A 285 14.02 -2.67 12.40
N TYR A 286 13.85 -3.97 12.21
CA TYR A 286 13.56 -4.94 13.27
C TYR A 286 14.80 -5.67 13.77
N ASP A 287 15.96 -5.41 13.16
CA ASP A 287 17.26 -5.90 13.63
C ASP A 287 17.88 -4.87 14.59
N PRO A 288 18.00 -5.17 15.90
CA PRO A 288 18.60 -4.25 16.86
C PRO A 288 20.09 -3.98 16.60
N ASP A 289 20.78 -4.90 15.91
CA ASP A 289 22.21 -4.82 15.66
C ASP A 289 22.55 -4.14 14.31
N PHE A 290 21.54 -3.83 13.49
CA PHE A 290 21.75 -3.15 12.23
C PHE A 290 22.17 -1.69 12.43
N ALA A 291 23.39 -1.36 11.96
CA ALA A 291 24.01 -0.05 12.09
C ALA A 291 24.10 0.74 10.77
N GLY A 292 23.41 0.29 9.71
CA GLY A 292 23.48 0.90 8.37
C GLY A 292 22.56 2.11 8.15
N TRP A 293 22.03 2.71 9.20
CA TRP A 293 21.23 3.94 9.13
C TRP A 293 22.14 5.16 9.29
N ASP A 294 22.01 6.18 8.44
CA ASP A 294 22.82 7.41 8.52
C ASP A 294 22.29 8.39 9.59
N GLY A 295 21.76 7.83 10.67
CA GLY A 295 20.90 8.52 11.61
C GLY A 295 21.59 9.60 12.44
N THR A 296 20.99 10.79 12.44
CA THR A 296 21.09 11.73 13.57
C THR A 296 20.45 11.12 14.83
N SER A 297 20.47 11.83 15.96
CA SER A 297 19.77 11.44 17.21
C SER A 297 18.31 11.01 16.97
N ASP A 298 17.64 11.66 16.04
CA ASP A 298 16.21 11.52 15.78
C ASP A 298 15.88 10.15 15.17
N THR A 299 16.81 9.56 14.42
CA THR A 299 16.64 8.22 13.82
C THR A 299 16.69 7.12 14.88
N SER A 300 17.67 7.21 15.79
CA SER A 300 17.81 6.28 16.91
C SER A 300 16.60 6.36 17.85
N GLU A 301 16.11 7.57 18.13
CA GLU A 301 14.90 7.79 18.92
C GLU A 301 13.67 7.18 18.23
N ALA A 302 13.47 7.42 16.93
CA ALA A 302 12.35 6.85 16.19
C ALA A 302 12.35 5.31 16.21
N LEU A 303 13.50 4.68 15.99
CA LEU A 303 13.64 3.22 16.06
C LEU A 303 13.33 2.69 17.46
N THR A 304 13.83 3.37 18.50
CA THR A 304 13.60 3.00 19.90
C THR A 304 12.11 3.08 20.25
N ASN A 305 11.45 4.18 19.90
CA ASN A 305 10.03 4.40 20.16
C ASN A 305 9.16 3.34 19.46
N TRP A 306 9.47 3.02 18.21
CA TRP A 306 8.71 2.01 17.47
C TRP A 306 8.89 0.62 18.08
N ARG A 307 10.14 0.22 18.39
CA ARG A 307 10.44 -1.09 19.02
C ARG A 307 9.80 -1.22 20.40
N ASN A 308 9.70 -0.14 21.17
CA ASN A 308 8.96 -0.11 22.43
C ASN A 308 7.46 -0.33 22.20
N ALA A 309 6.85 0.39 21.25
CA ALA A 309 5.44 0.22 20.90
C ALA A 309 5.14 -1.21 20.40
N MET A 310 6.06 -1.82 19.64
CA MET A 310 5.97 -3.22 19.22
C MET A 310 6.00 -4.18 20.40
N THR A 311 6.88 -3.93 21.38
CA THR A 311 7.01 -4.78 22.57
C THR A 311 5.74 -4.71 23.41
N ILE A 312 5.21 -3.51 23.64
CA ILE A 312 3.98 -3.28 24.42
C ILE A 312 2.78 -3.98 23.76
N SER A 313 2.65 -3.87 22.44
CA SER A 313 1.53 -4.45 21.69
C SER A 313 1.74 -5.90 21.25
N GLN A 314 2.90 -6.50 21.53
CA GLN A 314 3.28 -7.82 21.04
C GLN A 314 3.20 -7.93 19.51
N LEU A 315 3.53 -6.85 18.78
CA LEU A 315 3.37 -6.78 17.32
C LEU A 315 4.14 -7.89 16.59
N LYS A 316 5.25 -8.37 17.16
CA LYS A 316 6.08 -9.44 16.59
C LYS A 316 5.28 -10.70 16.21
N GLU A 317 4.21 -11.02 16.95
CA GLU A 317 3.35 -12.19 16.68
C GLU A 317 2.47 -12.02 15.43
N ARG A 318 2.30 -10.79 14.95
CA ARG A 318 1.49 -10.41 13.79
C ARG A 318 2.32 -9.90 12.63
N MET A 319 3.63 -10.16 12.67
CA MET A 319 4.55 -9.86 11.58
C MET A 319 4.83 -11.12 10.76
N THR A 320 5.00 -10.94 9.46
CA THR A 320 5.44 -12.00 8.55
C THR A 320 6.58 -11.47 7.69
N PHE A 321 7.73 -12.13 7.82
CA PHE A 321 8.88 -11.91 6.94
C PHE A 321 8.83 -12.91 5.80
N HIS A 322 8.78 -12.42 4.58
CA HIS A 322 8.66 -13.18 3.35
C HIS A 322 10.06 -13.43 2.77
N GLY A 323 10.61 -14.61 3.07
CA GLY A 323 11.92 -15.08 2.62
C GLY A 323 11.85 -16.23 1.62
N GLU A 324 10.63 -16.60 1.19
CA GLU A 324 10.40 -17.60 0.16
C GLU A 324 11.00 -17.20 -1.20
N GLU A 325 11.27 -18.18 -2.06
CA GLU A 325 11.86 -17.92 -3.39
C GLU A 325 10.83 -17.44 -4.43
N LYS A 326 9.53 -17.60 -4.15
CA LYS A 326 8.45 -17.36 -5.12
C LYS A 326 7.19 -16.86 -4.44
N PHE A 327 6.56 -15.87 -5.06
CA PHE A 327 5.17 -15.50 -4.80
C PHE A 327 4.26 -16.19 -5.80
N ILE A 328 3.21 -16.84 -5.30
CA ILE A 328 2.23 -17.50 -6.17
C ILE A 328 1.19 -16.48 -6.60
N ALA A 329 1.17 -16.14 -7.88
CA ALA A 329 0.18 -15.23 -8.48
C ALA A 329 -1.12 -15.93 -8.88
N ARG A 330 -1.03 -17.22 -9.19
CA ARG A 330 -2.18 -18.09 -9.46
C ARG A 330 -1.85 -19.53 -9.14
N LYS A 331 -2.76 -20.20 -8.42
CA LYS A 331 -2.67 -21.63 -8.15
C LYS A 331 -3.09 -22.42 -9.39
N GLY A 332 -2.33 -23.47 -9.72
CA GLY A 332 -2.74 -24.40 -10.76
C GLY A 332 -3.89 -25.29 -10.32
N ASN A 333 -4.77 -25.67 -11.24
CA ASN A 333 -5.86 -26.64 -10.97
C ASN A 333 -5.60 -28.04 -11.55
N GLY A 334 -4.40 -28.27 -12.11
CA GLY A 334 -3.98 -29.57 -12.64
C GLY A 334 -4.59 -29.98 -13.98
N ALA A 335 -5.54 -29.22 -14.53
CA ALA A 335 -6.19 -29.51 -15.83
C ALA A 335 -5.82 -28.45 -16.87
N ASP A 336 -6.40 -27.25 -16.74
CA ASP A 336 -6.37 -26.23 -17.79
C ASP A 336 -5.72 -24.93 -17.34
N VAL A 337 -5.56 -24.73 -16.02
CA VAL A 337 -4.97 -23.53 -15.44
C VAL A 337 -3.60 -23.88 -14.87
N ARG A 338 -2.56 -23.35 -15.51
CA ARG A 338 -1.18 -23.48 -15.02
C ARG A 338 -0.94 -22.54 -13.85
N GLU A 339 -0.22 -23.04 -12.86
CA GLU A 339 0.34 -22.22 -11.79
C GLU A 339 1.19 -21.08 -12.40
N LYS A 340 1.02 -19.88 -11.86
CA LYS A 340 1.90 -18.74 -12.15
C LYS A 340 2.56 -18.32 -10.84
N ALA A 341 3.87 -18.28 -10.86
CA ALA A 341 4.69 -17.80 -9.76
C ALA A 341 5.67 -16.75 -10.28
N ASP A 342 5.87 -15.70 -9.51
CA ASP A 342 6.79 -14.61 -9.80
C ASP A 342 7.82 -14.51 -8.66
N ASN A 343 8.94 -13.85 -8.90
CA ASN A 343 9.91 -13.60 -7.82
C ASN A 343 9.28 -12.67 -6.77
N PRO A 344 9.58 -12.87 -5.47
CA PRO A 344 9.23 -11.90 -4.44
C PRO A 344 9.80 -10.53 -4.82
N SER A 345 8.96 -9.52 -4.74
CA SER A 345 9.30 -8.15 -5.08
C SER A 345 8.42 -7.20 -4.28
N HIS A 346 8.85 -5.96 -4.15
CA HIS A 346 8.09 -4.91 -3.47
C HIS A 346 6.65 -4.84 -3.98
N GLY A 347 6.47 -4.86 -5.30
CA GLY A 347 5.14 -4.82 -5.93
C GLY A 347 4.34 -6.13 -5.87
N GLY A 348 4.99 -7.24 -5.54
CA GLY A 348 4.43 -8.59 -5.67
C GLY A 348 3.39 -8.97 -4.61
N PHE A 349 3.29 -8.22 -3.50
CA PHE A 349 2.33 -8.53 -2.43
C PHE A 349 0.88 -8.54 -2.91
N ASP A 350 0.51 -7.60 -3.80
CA ASP A 350 -0.84 -7.50 -4.36
C ASP A 350 -1.21 -8.68 -5.25
N ASN A 351 -0.21 -9.40 -5.78
CA ASN A 351 -0.40 -10.55 -6.64
C ASN A 351 -0.28 -11.86 -5.87
N ASN A 352 0.26 -11.86 -4.65
CA ASN A 352 0.46 -13.10 -3.90
C ASN A 352 -0.86 -13.62 -3.31
N VAL A 353 -1.39 -14.69 -3.90
CA VAL A 353 -2.67 -15.31 -3.48
C VAL A 353 -2.65 -15.78 -2.04
N GLU A 354 -1.48 -16.13 -1.49
CA GLU A 354 -1.33 -16.57 -0.11
C GLU A 354 -1.40 -15.41 0.88
N VAL A 355 -0.79 -14.27 0.55
CA VAL A 355 -0.84 -13.05 1.38
C VAL A 355 -2.28 -12.52 1.45
N ILE A 356 -2.94 -12.41 0.29
CA ILE A 356 -4.33 -11.93 0.22
C ILE A 356 -5.28 -12.95 0.87
N GLY A 357 -5.07 -14.25 0.64
CA GLY A 357 -5.83 -15.32 1.28
C GLY A 357 -5.75 -15.25 2.81
N LYS A 358 -4.54 -15.23 3.38
CA LYS A 358 -4.32 -15.09 4.83
C LYS A 358 -4.91 -13.80 5.40
N THR A 359 -4.89 -12.72 4.63
CA THR A 359 -5.51 -11.46 5.05
C THR A 359 -7.03 -11.58 5.15
N LEU A 360 -7.68 -12.20 4.16
CA LEU A 360 -9.12 -12.47 4.19
C LEU A 360 -9.50 -13.46 5.30
N GLU A 361 -8.68 -14.48 5.56
CA GLU A 361 -8.87 -15.42 6.68
C GLU A 361 -8.89 -14.66 8.01
N ARG A 362 -7.93 -13.77 8.23
CA ARG A 362 -7.88 -12.88 9.41
C ARG A 362 -9.07 -11.92 9.50
N ILE A 363 -9.50 -11.33 8.37
CA ILE A 363 -10.64 -10.41 8.32
C ILE A 363 -11.95 -11.13 8.65
N THR A 364 -12.14 -12.32 8.10
CA THR A 364 -13.36 -13.10 8.28
C THR A 364 -13.40 -13.88 9.60
N GLY A 365 -12.23 -14.11 10.21
CA GLY A 365 -12.07 -14.96 11.39
C GLY A 365 -12.24 -16.44 11.07
N THR A 366 -11.88 -16.86 9.86
CA THR A 366 -12.04 -18.24 9.38
C THR A 366 -10.74 -18.80 8.84
N ASP A 367 -10.49 -20.09 9.03
CA ASP A 367 -9.33 -20.80 8.47
C ASP A 367 -9.58 -21.33 7.05
N THR A 368 -10.79 -21.15 6.52
CA THR A 368 -11.16 -21.61 5.18
C THR A 368 -12.12 -20.62 4.56
N LEU A 369 -11.63 -19.95 3.51
CA LEU A 369 -12.40 -18.98 2.74
C LEU A 369 -13.55 -19.65 1.98
N THR A 370 -14.69 -18.97 1.93
CA THR A 370 -15.84 -19.38 1.11
C THR A 370 -15.49 -19.35 -0.38
N LEU A 371 -14.74 -18.33 -0.79
CA LEU A 371 -14.14 -18.24 -2.12
C LEU A 371 -12.62 -18.18 -1.96
N PRO A 372 -11.89 -19.28 -2.18
CA PRO A 372 -10.43 -19.29 -2.11
C PRO A 372 -9.80 -18.26 -3.04
N VAL A 373 -8.75 -17.58 -2.59
CA VAL A 373 -7.94 -16.72 -3.45
C VAL A 373 -7.00 -17.60 -4.26
N ASP A 374 -7.26 -17.73 -5.55
CA ASP A 374 -6.58 -18.68 -6.43
C ASP A 374 -5.99 -18.05 -7.70
N ASP A 375 -6.38 -16.84 -8.08
CA ASP A 375 -5.91 -16.16 -9.29
C ASP A 375 -5.99 -14.62 -9.17
N LEU A 376 -4.82 -14.02 -8.96
CA LEU A 376 -4.59 -12.58 -8.95
C LEU A 376 -3.72 -12.13 -10.13
N VAL A 377 -3.54 -12.98 -11.15
CA VAL A 377 -2.87 -12.59 -12.38
C VAL A 377 -3.73 -11.56 -13.07
N GLY A 378 -3.14 -10.51 -13.65
CA GLY A 378 -3.92 -9.58 -14.47
C GLY A 378 -3.45 -8.15 -14.53
N PHE A 379 -2.36 -7.80 -13.85
CA PHE A 379 -1.73 -6.49 -13.87
C PHE A 379 -0.24 -6.63 -13.57
#